data_AF-A0A8X6VVW7-F1
#
_entry.id   AF-A0A8X6VVW7-F1
#
_cell.length_a   1.000
_cell.length_b   1.000
_cell.length_c   1.000
_cell.angle_alpha   90.00
_cell.angle_beta   90.00
_cell.angle_gamma   90.00
#
_symmetry.space_group_name_H-M   'P 1'
#
loop_
_entity.id
_entity.type
_entity.pdbx_description
1 polymer ?
#
loop_
_entity_poly.entity_id
_entity_poly.type
_entity_poly.pdbx_seq_one_letter_code
_entity_poly.pdbx_strand_id
1 'polypeptide(L)'
;MTLHKWNSNNSELLDIEYSIYEKHLFAQLEECTIKTLGMVCNSKSDTSIFKVSVKEKTIYIKREILSTIAQLYDPFGLIGPVITKSKILLQKLWLKKINWDDSLPNILCLEWNNFASTLKAIENIAINRYLWTDNPERIILLGYCDASIAAYGTMVYLLSYCENYTPATKLLTTNHELPL
;
A
#
# COMPACT_ATOMS: atom_id res chain seq x y z
N MET A 1 -29.07 -2.19 -9.29
CA MET A 1 -27.94 -2.05 -8.37
C MET A 1 -27.51 -0.60 -8.42
N THR A 2 -27.71 0.16 -7.35
CA THR A 2 -27.45 1.60 -7.30
C THR A 2 -26.02 1.84 -6.84
N LEU A 3 -25.25 2.63 -7.58
CA LEU A 3 -23.86 2.92 -7.24
C LEU A 3 -23.82 4.01 -6.17
N HIS A 4 -23.33 3.69 -4.98
CA HIS A 4 -23.39 4.61 -3.83
C HIS A 4 -22.16 5.52 -3.70
N LYS A 5 -21.08 5.28 -4.47
CA LYS A 5 -19.84 6.06 -4.47
C LYS A 5 -19.16 6.00 -5.84
N TRP A 6 -19.06 7.13 -6.52
CA TRP A 6 -18.34 7.32 -7.78
C TRP A 6 -17.37 8.51 -7.67
N ASN A 7 -16.29 8.50 -8.44
CA ASN A 7 -15.40 9.64 -8.66
C ASN A 7 -14.60 9.41 -9.93
N SER A 8 -14.07 10.49 -10.50
CA SER A 8 -13.39 10.53 -11.79
C SER A 8 -12.17 11.45 -11.74
N ASN A 9 -11.15 11.12 -12.52
CA ASN A 9 -10.01 12.00 -12.80
C ASN A 9 -10.30 13.01 -13.94
N ASN A 10 -11.41 12.84 -14.65
CA ASN A 10 -11.90 13.73 -15.71
C ASN A 10 -13.03 14.61 -15.16
N SER A 11 -12.87 15.93 -15.25
CA SER A 11 -13.83 16.94 -14.78
C SER A 11 -15.17 16.87 -15.51
N GLU A 12 -15.18 16.59 -16.81
CA GLU A 12 -16.42 16.50 -17.60
C GLU A 12 -17.33 15.39 -17.07
N LEU A 13 -16.74 14.27 -16.64
CA LEU A 13 -17.48 13.15 -16.04
C LEU A 13 -17.98 13.44 -14.63
N LEU A 14 -17.34 14.36 -13.89
CA LEU A 14 -17.81 14.80 -12.58
C LEU A 14 -19.01 15.74 -12.72
N ASP A 15 -19.00 16.62 -13.73
CA ASP A 15 -20.06 17.60 -13.96
C ASP A 15 -21.39 16.95 -14.37
N ILE A 16 -21.35 15.79 -15.05
CA ILE A 16 -22.54 15.02 -15.41
C ILE A 16 -23.29 14.54 -14.15
N GLU A 17 -22.59 14.13 -13.08
CA GLU A 17 -23.23 13.62 -11.86
C GLU A 17 -23.93 14.71 -11.05
N TYR A 18 -23.32 15.91 -10.97
CA TYR A 18 -23.93 17.06 -10.30
C TYR A 18 -25.29 17.46 -10.88
N SER A 19 -25.55 17.12 -12.16
CA SER A 19 -26.82 17.40 -12.83
C SER A 19 -27.90 16.33 -12.64
N ILE A 20 -27.55 15.10 -12.23
CA ILE A 20 -28.47 13.94 -12.22
C ILE A 20 -28.86 13.51 -10.79
N TYR A 21 -28.00 13.70 -9.79
CA TYR A 21 -28.28 13.30 -8.40
C TYR A 21 -28.25 14.51 -7.46
N GLU A 22 -29.39 14.79 -6.83
CA GLU A 22 -29.48 15.75 -5.72
C GLU A 22 -28.40 15.46 -4.68
N LYS A 23 -27.47 16.40 -4.54
CA LYS A 23 -26.76 16.87 -3.32
C LYS A 23 -26.79 15.99 -2.06
N HIS A 24 -26.57 14.68 -2.16
CA HIS A 24 -26.36 13.84 -1.00
C HIS A 24 -24.92 13.96 -0.51
N LEU A 25 -24.70 15.00 0.31
CA LEU A 25 -24.02 14.92 1.59
C LEU A 25 -22.72 14.08 1.63
N PHE A 26 -21.76 14.36 0.75
CA PHE A 26 -20.33 14.09 1.01
C PHE A 26 -19.45 15.31 0.68
N ALA A 27 -20.08 16.48 0.62
CA ALA A 27 -19.43 17.79 0.61
C ALA A 27 -18.90 18.12 2.02
N GLN A 28 -17.93 17.34 2.47
CA GLN A 28 -16.96 17.70 3.49
C GLN A 28 -15.85 16.70 3.30
N LEU A 29 -15.02 16.98 2.32
CA LEU A 29 -13.57 16.97 2.42
C LEU A 29 -13.11 17.50 1.07
N GLU A 30 -12.21 18.47 1.07
CA GLU A 30 -11.37 18.86 -0.07
C GLU A 30 -10.51 17.68 -0.60
N GLU A 31 -10.75 16.47 -0.08
CA GLU A 31 -9.98 15.28 -0.32
C GLU A 31 -10.40 14.63 -1.62
N CYS A 32 -9.51 14.73 -2.59
CA CYS A 32 -9.52 13.93 -3.81
C CYS A 32 -9.28 12.44 -3.51
N THR A 33 -9.27 12.04 -2.23
CA THR A 33 -8.90 10.70 -1.77
C THR A 33 -10.13 9.87 -1.44
N ILE A 34 -10.29 8.74 -2.12
CA ILE A 34 -11.38 7.79 -1.90
C ILE A 34 -10.81 6.46 -1.48
N LYS A 35 -11.50 5.78 -0.55
CA LYS A 35 -11.16 4.42 -0.17
C LYS A 35 -11.90 3.43 -1.08
N THR A 36 -11.15 2.69 -1.89
CA THR A 36 -11.68 1.67 -2.81
C THR A 36 -10.98 0.34 -2.52
N LEU A 37 -11.77 -0.72 -2.28
CA LEU A 37 -11.26 -2.06 -1.94
C LEU A 37 -10.29 -2.08 -0.75
N GLY A 38 -10.38 -1.14 0.18
CA GLY A 38 -9.48 -1.07 1.34
C GLY A 38 -8.24 -0.19 1.14
N MET A 39 -7.89 0.15 -0.11
CA MET A 39 -6.80 1.09 -0.44
C MET A 39 -7.32 2.51 -0.58
N VAL A 40 -6.44 3.50 -0.38
CA VAL A 40 -6.77 4.92 -0.62
C VAL A 40 -6.27 5.31 -2.01
N CYS A 41 -7.10 5.99 -2.78
CA CYS A 41 -6.79 6.43 -4.13
C CYS A 41 -6.99 7.94 -4.23
N ASN A 42 -6.01 8.66 -4.76
CA ASN A 42 -6.21 10.05 -5.19
C ASN A 42 -6.79 10.03 -6.60
N SER A 43 -8.01 10.54 -6.73
CA SER A 43 -8.77 10.52 -7.99
C SER A 43 -8.28 11.59 -8.96
N LYS A 44 -7.73 12.72 -8.49
CA LYS A 44 -7.19 13.76 -9.41
C LYS A 44 -5.93 13.29 -10.13
N SER A 45 -5.01 12.66 -9.39
CA SER A 45 -3.75 12.15 -9.95
C SER A 45 -3.84 10.71 -10.47
N ASP A 46 -4.97 10.03 -10.25
CA ASP A 46 -5.16 8.59 -10.49
C ASP A 46 -4.04 7.71 -9.89
N THR A 47 -3.72 7.96 -8.62
CA THR A 47 -2.68 7.24 -7.89
C THR A 47 -3.23 6.52 -6.67
N SER A 48 -2.78 5.29 -6.44
CA SER A 48 -2.92 4.62 -5.15
C SER A 48 -1.93 5.20 -4.14
N ILE A 49 -2.41 5.48 -2.94
CA ILE A 49 -1.63 6.02 -1.82
C ILE A 49 -1.87 5.19 -0.56
N PHE A 50 -0.94 5.27 0.37
CA PHE A 50 -1.00 4.56 1.65
C PHE A 50 -1.20 5.57 2.78
N LYS A 51 -2.00 5.20 3.78
CA LYS A 51 -2.19 5.99 5.01
C LYS A 51 -1.95 5.06 6.20
N VAL A 52 -1.17 5.52 7.17
CA VAL A 52 -0.86 4.74 8.37
C VAL A 52 -0.89 5.62 9.61
N SER A 53 -1.50 5.10 10.67
CA SER A 53 -1.51 5.72 11.99
C SER A 53 -0.67 4.92 12.96
N VAL A 54 0.48 5.48 13.32
CA VAL A 54 1.38 4.93 14.34
C VAL A 54 1.24 5.80 15.59
N LYS A 55 0.94 5.17 16.72
CA LYS A 55 0.98 5.83 18.03
C LYS A 55 2.34 5.57 18.65
N GLU A 56 3.11 6.62 18.88
CA GLU A 56 4.38 6.54 19.60
C GLU A 56 4.13 6.23 21.08
N LYS A 57 4.86 5.24 21.60
CA LYS A 57 4.78 4.79 22.99
C LYS A 57 6.14 4.30 23.46
N THR A 58 6.32 4.28 24.77
CA THR A 58 7.49 3.68 25.43
C THR A 58 7.34 2.18 25.58
N ILE A 59 6.11 1.71 25.80
CA ILE A 59 5.77 0.30 26.00
C ILE A 59 4.66 -0.08 25.01
N TYR A 60 4.85 -1.22 24.35
CA TYR A 60 3.88 -1.82 23.46
C TYR A 60 3.49 -3.21 23.95
N ILE A 61 2.29 -3.64 23.59
CA ILE A 61 1.90 -5.05 23.61
C ILE A 61 1.85 -5.61 22.18
N LYS A 62 2.01 -6.93 22.05
CA LYS A 62 2.05 -7.60 20.75
C LYS A 62 0.78 -7.36 19.91
N ARG A 63 -0.38 -7.29 20.56
CA ARG A 63 -1.67 -6.98 19.92
C ARG A 63 -1.69 -5.60 19.26
N GLU A 64 -1.03 -4.61 19.84
CA GLU A 64 -0.95 -3.26 19.26
C GLU A 64 -0.08 -3.25 18.01
N ILE A 65 1.07 -3.92 18.06
CA ILE A 65 1.96 -4.09 16.91
C ILE A 65 1.21 -4.75 15.76
N LEU A 66 0.52 -5.86 16.03
CA LEU A 66 -0.26 -6.55 14.99
C LEU A 66 -1.36 -5.67 14.42
N SER A 67 -2.05 -4.88 15.25
CA SER A 67 -3.05 -3.91 14.81
C SER A 67 -2.46 -2.84 13.89
N THR A 68 -1.26 -2.33 14.19
CA THR A 68 -0.56 -1.40 13.29
C THR A 68 -0.18 -2.06 11.96
N ILE A 69 0.34 -3.30 12.00
CA ILE A 69 0.70 -4.03 10.77
C ILE A 69 -0.54 -4.30 9.90
N ALA A 70 -1.68 -4.62 10.52
CA ALA A 70 -2.93 -4.86 9.80
C ALA A 70 -3.48 -3.62 9.06
N GLN A 71 -3.06 -2.41 9.44
CA GLN A 71 -3.40 -1.18 8.71
C GLN A 71 -2.67 -1.09 7.36
N LEU A 72 -1.55 -1.79 7.17
CA LEU A 72 -0.76 -1.83 5.94
C LEU A 72 -1.41 -2.75 4.90
N TYR A 73 -2.67 -2.48 4.57
CA TYR A 73 -3.41 -3.28 3.60
C TYR A 73 -2.88 -3.02 2.18
N ASP A 74 -2.40 -4.08 1.55
CA ASP A 74 -1.74 -4.03 0.24
C ASP A 74 -2.05 -5.30 -0.58
N PRO A 75 -3.18 -5.31 -1.31
CA PRO A 75 -3.63 -6.49 -2.05
C PRO A 75 -2.73 -6.80 -3.26
N PHE A 76 -1.94 -5.84 -3.73
CA PHE A 76 -1.09 -5.98 -4.92
C PHE A 76 0.40 -6.17 -4.59
N GLY A 77 0.76 -6.13 -3.31
CA GLY A 77 2.14 -6.24 -2.83
C GLY A 77 3.02 -5.01 -3.15
N LEU A 78 2.44 -3.85 -3.43
CA LEU A 78 3.19 -2.65 -3.83
C LEU A 78 4.13 -2.12 -2.73
N ILE A 79 3.79 -2.33 -1.45
CA ILE A 79 4.63 -2.05 -0.28
C ILE A 79 5.10 -3.35 0.40
N GLY A 80 5.16 -4.45 -0.36
CA GLY A 80 5.58 -5.78 0.09
C GLY A 80 6.84 -5.80 0.96
N PRO A 81 7.93 -5.07 0.62
CA PRO A 81 9.12 -5.03 1.47
C PRO A 81 8.86 -4.45 2.88
N VAL A 82 8.00 -3.44 3.00
CA VAL A 82 7.64 -2.82 4.29
C VAL A 82 6.83 -3.79 5.15
N ILE A 83 5.85 -4.45 4.53
CA ILE A 83 5.03 -5.47 5.20
C ILE A 83 5.89 -6.67 5.62
N THR A 84 6.84 -7.08 4.78
CA THR A 84 7.76 -8.18 5.08
C THR A 84 8.62 -7.88 6.29
N LYS A 85 9.23 -6.70 6.35
CA LYS A 85 10.00 -6.25 7.52
C LYS A 85 9.14 -6.23 8.79
N SER A 86 7.89 -5.78 8.68
CA SER A 86 6.91 -5.82 9.77
C SER A 86 6.62 -7.26 10.24
N LYS A 87 6.38 -8.18 9.31
CA LYS A 87 6.11 -9.59 9.57
C LYS A 87 7.31 -10.28 10.22
N ILE A 88 8.53 -9.95 9.82
CA ILE A 88 9.76 -10.48 10.45
C ILE A 88 9.83 -10.06 11.93
N LEU A 89 9.56 -8.78 12.24
CA LEU A 89 9.48 -8.32 13.63
C LEU A 89 8.41 -9.09 14.41
N LEU A 90 7.23 -9.25 13.82
CA LEU A 90 6.14 -10.00 14.42
C LEU A 90 6.53 -11.47 14.66
N GLN A 91 7.22 -12.12 13.71
CA GLN A 91 7.76 -13.48 13.83
C GLN A 91 8.73 -13.58 15.01
N LYS A 92 9.62 -12.60 15.22
CA LYS A 92 10.50 -12.55 16.41
C LYS A 92 9.70 -12.54 17.71
N LEU A 93 8.58 -11.81 17.78
CA LEU A 93 7.70 -11.80 18.97
C LEU A 93 7.03 -13.16 19.19
N TRP A 94 6.67 -13.87 18.13
CA TRP A 94 6.16 -15.24 18.19
C TRP A 94 7.21 -16.22 18.71
N LEU A 95 8.43 -16.19 18.16
CA LEU A 95 9.52 -17.06 18.58
C LEU A 95 9.92 -16.83 20.06
N LYS A 96 9.79 -15.61 20.56
CA LYS A 96 9.98 -15.27 21.98
C LYS A 96 8.80 -15.65 22.88
N LYS A 97 7.74 -16.25 22.34
CA LYS A 97 6.53 -16.69 23.07
C LYS A 97 5.85 -15.59 23.89
N ILE A 98 5.89 -14.35 23.40
CA ILE A 98 5.20 -13.21 24.03
C ILE A 98 3.70 -13.34 23.74
N ASN A 99 2.85 -13.30 24.77
CA ASN A 99 1.40 -13.33 24.57
C ASN A 99 0.89 -12.02 23.98
N TRP A 100 -0.35 -12.01 23.54
CA TRP A 100 -0.98 -10.87 22.89
C TRP A 100 -0.94 -9.59 23.74
N ASP A 101 -1.08 -9.74 25.06
CA ASP A 101 -1.29 -8.66 26.02
C ASP A 101 -0.11 -8.43 26.97
N ASP A 102 0.96 -9.21 26.78
CA ASP A 102 2.17 -9.01 27.53
C ASP A 102 2.89 -7.77 27.02
N SER A 103 3.43 -6.99 27.95
CA SER A 103 4.33 -5.89 27.63
C SER A 103 5.61 -6.42 26.98
N LEU A 104 6.02 -5.80 25.88
CA LEU A 104 7.26 -6.15 25.22
C LEU A 104 8.47 -5.73 26.06
N PRO A 105 9.56 -6.53 26.08
CA PRO A 105 10.84 -6.10 26.60
C PRO A 105 11.34 -4.82 25.91
N ASN A 106 12.01 -3.94 26.67
CA ASN A 106 12.48 -2.63 26.18
C ASN A 106 13.24 -2.70 24.85
N ILE A 107 14.07 -3.72 24.66
CA ILE A 107 14.84 -3.91 23.40
C ILE A 107 13.90 -4.06 22.20
N LEU A 108 12.81 -4.81 22.34
CA LEU A 108 11.83 -5.02 21.27
C LEU A 108 10.94 -3.79 21.06
N CYS A 109 10.63 -3.04 22.13
CA CYS A 109 9.95 -1.75 22.00
C CYS A 109 10.79 -0.75 21.20
N LEU A 110 12.11 -0.69 21.46
CA LEU A 110 13.04 0.15 20.72
C LEU A 110 13.14 -0.27 19.25
N GLU A 111 13.27 -1.57 18.98
CA GLU A 111 13.30 -2.11 17.61
C GLU A 111 12.00 -1.77 16.86
N TRP A 112 10.84 -1.95 17.51
CA TRP A 112 9.55 -1.60 16.94
C TRP A 112 9.43 -0.09 16.69
N ASN A 113 9.79 0.77 17.64
CA ASN A 113 9.75 2.22 17.47
C ASN A 113 10.61 2.70 16.30
N ASN A 114 11.83 2.16 16.19
CA ASN A 114 12.71 2.47 15.07
C ASN A 114 12.12 2.08 13.72
N PHE A 115 11.37 0.98 13.67
CA PHE A 115 10.65 0.59 12.45
C PHE A 115 9.41 1.46 12.22
N ALA A 116 8.60 1.65 13.26
CA ALA A 116 7.32 2.33 13.20
C ALA A 116 7.47 3.83 12.85
N SER A 117 8.56 4.48 13.28
CA SER A 117 8.88 5.85 12.88
C SER A 117 9.14 5.97 11.36
N THR A 118 9.64 4.92 10.71
CA THR A 118 9.84 4.90 9.26
C THR A 118 8.54 4.65 8.48
N LEU A 119 7.51 4.10 9.12
CA LEU A 119 6.25 3.75 8.43
C LEU A 119 5.57 4.98 7.85
N LYS A 120 5.71 6.16 8.46
CA LYS A 120 5.08 7.38 7.92
C LYS A 120 5.59 7.74 6.52
N ALA A 121 6.81 7.32 6.16
CA ALA A 121 7.36 7.55 4.83
C ALA A 121 6.58 6.84 3.70
N ILE A 122 5.80 5.79 4.01
CA ILE A 122 4.97 5.13 2.99
C ILE A 122 3.86 6.03 2.44
N GLU A 123 3.48 7.07 3.20
CA GLU A 123 2.46 8.02 2.73
C GLU A 123 2.97 8.92 1.61
N ASN A 124 4.29 8.98 1.42
CA ASN A 124 4.91 9.66 0.28
C ASN A 124 4.94 8.78 -0.98
N ILE A 125 4.55 7.51 -0.88
CA ILE A 125 4.48 6.59 -2.01
C ILE A 125 3.15 6.84 -2.73
N ALA A 126 3.24 7.31 -3.97
CA ALA A 126 2.13 7.42 -4.90
C ALA A 126 2.40 6.54 -6.12
N ILE A 127 1.50 5.58 -6.37
CA ILE A 127 1.65 4.60 -7.45
C ILE A 127 0.55 4.83 -8.47
N ASN A 128 0.95 5.11 -9.71
CA ASN A 128 0.02 5.27 -10.82
C ASN A 128 -0.81 4.01 -11.02
N ARG A 129 -2.13 4.16 -11.04
CA ARG A 129 -3.05 3.04 -11.27
C ARG A 129 -3.12 2.63 -12.74
N TYR A 130 -2.92 3.59 -13.64
CA TYR A 130 -2.80 3.32 -15.07
C TYR A 130 -1.46 2.65 -15.39
N LEU A 131 -1.52 1.36 -15.69
CA LEU A 131 -0.35 0.53 -16.00
C LEU A 131 0.07 0.60 -17.47
N TRP A 132 -0.85 0.91 -18.38
CA TRP A 132 -0.54 0.88 -19.80
C TRP A 132 0.28 2.11 -20.22
N THR A 133 0.94 1.99 -21.36
CA THR A 133 1.53 3.11 -22.08
C THR A 133 0.73 3.27 -23.35
N ASP A 134 0.55 4.49 -23.83
CA ASP A 134 -0.26 4.74 -25.02
C ASP A 134 0.48 4.21 -26.26
N ASN A 135 -0.22 3.40 -27.07
CA ASN A 135 0.30 2.76 -28.29
C ASN A 135 1.64 2.01 -28.11
N PRO A 136 1.70 1.00 -27.23
CA PRO A 136 2.92 0.23 -27.06
C PRO A 136 3.13 -0.70 -28.26
N GLU A 137 4.31 -0.68 -28.86
CA GLU A 137 4.68 -1.61 -29.94
C GLU A 137 4.93 -3.02 -29.41
N ARG A 138 5.48 -3.09 -28.19
CA ARG A 138 5.82 -4.35 -27.52
C ARG A 138 5.72 -4.20 -26.01
N ILE A 139 5.16 -5.23 -25.39
CA ILE A 139 5.04 -5.33 -23.93
C ILE A 139 5.75 -6.60 -23.46
N ILE A 140 6.57 -6.48 -22.42
CA ILE A 140 7.31 -7.57 -21.80
C ILE A 140 7.00 -7.58 -20.31
N LEU A 141 6.78 -8.77 -19.74
CA LEU A 141 6.74 -8.97 -18.30
C LEU A 141 8.12 -9.40 -17.81
N LEU A 142 8.71 -8.61 -16.90
CA LEU A 142 9.99 -8.90 -16.28
C LEU A 142 9.75 -9.39 -14.86
N GLY A 143 9.99 -10.68 -14.62
CA GLY A 143 9.95 -11.29 -13.29
C GLY A 143 11.34 -11.30 -12.67
N TYR A 144 11.43 -10.84 -11.42
CA TYR A 144 12.62 -10.97 -10.59
C TYR A 144 12.25 -11.68 -9.29
N CYS A 145 13.18 -12.46 -8.74
CA CYS A 145 13.04 -13.07 -7.43
C CYS A 145 14.35 -12.99 -6.67
N ASP A 146 14.25 -12.88 -5.35
CA ASP A 146 15.38 -12.98 -4.44
C ASP A 146 14.94 -13.68 -3.14
N ALA A 147 15.90 -14.28 -2.46
CA ALA A 147 15.67 -15.14 -1.31
C ALA A 147 16.73 -14.91 -0.24
N SER A 148 16.28 -14.85 1.01
CA SER A 148 17.13 -14.85 2.19
C SER A 148 16.60 -15.83 3.23
N ILE A 149 17.38 -16.06 4.28
CA ILE A 149 16.94 -16.85 5.44
C ILE A 149 15.72 -16.23 6.12
N ALA A 150 15.50 -14.91 5.97
CA ALA A 150 14.40 -14.22 6.63
C ALA A 150 13.10 -14.17 5.82
N ALA A 151 13.20 -14.15 4.48
CA ALA A 151 12.06 -14.02 3.59
C ALA A 151 12.45 -14.30 2.12
N TYR A 152 11.44 -14.66 1.32
CA TYR A 152 11.49 -14.75 -0.13
C TYR A 152 10.66 -13.62 -0.74
N GLY A 153 11.17 -12.99 -1.79
CA GLY A 153 10.50 -11.89 -2.48
C GLY A 153 10.48 -12.13 -3.99
N THR A 154 9.36 -11.80 -4.62
CA THR A 154 9.19 -11.83 -6.08
C THR A 154 8.52 -10.55 -6.54
N MET A 155 8.92 -10.03 -7.70
CA MET A 155 8.38 -8.81 -8.27
C MET A 155 8.23 -8.96 -9.78
N VAL A 156 7.14 -8.43 -10.31
CA VAL A 156 6.85 -8.41 -11.74
C VAL A 156 6.73 -6.96 -12.20
N TYR A 157 7.51 -6.60 -13.21
CA TYR A 157 7.42 -5.31 -13.89
C TYR A 157 6.82 -5.48 -15.28
N LEU A 158 6.02 -4.50 -15.69
CA LEU A 158 5.60 -4.29 -17.06
C LEU A 158 6.62 -3.37 -17.75
N LEU A 159 7.24 -3.85 -18.82
CA LEU A 159 8.12 -3.08 -19.68
C LEU A 159 7.45 -2.85 -21.04
N SER A 160 7.21 -1.60 -21.38
CA SER A 160 6.56 -1.19 -22.63
C SER A 160 7.55 -0.45 -23.54
N TYR A 161 7.71 -0.92 -24.77
CA TYR A 161 8.44 -0.24 -25.83
C TYR A 161 7.47 0.57 -26.68
N CYS A 162 7.81 1.83 -26.94
CA CYS A 162 7.02 2.75 -27.75
C CYS A 162 7.92 3.35 -28.83
N GLU A 163 7.36 3.58 -30.02
CA GLU A 163 8.11 4.15 -31.14
C GLU A 163 8.67 5.52 -30.74
N ASN A 164 9.99 5.72 -30.88
CA ASN A 164 10.70 6.97 -30.59
C ASN A 164 10.73 7.44 -29.11
N TYR A 165 10.32 6.60 -28.15
CA TYR A 165 10.40 6.93 -26.72
C TYR A 165 11.28 5.94 -25.95
N THR A 166 11.78 6.38 -24.80
CA THR A 166 12.45 5.48 -23.85
C THR A 166 11.46 4.42 -23.35
N PRO A 167 11.86 3.14 -23.23
CA PRO A 167 11.00 2.11 -22.70
C PRO A 167 10.50 2.46 -21.30
N ALA A 168 9.20 2.35 -21.08
CA ALA A 168 8.58 2.64 -19.79
C ALA A 168 8.50 1.37 -18.94
N THR A 169 8.96 1.44 -17.70
CA THR A 169 8.85 0.32 -16.74
C THR A 169 7.90 0.70 -15.62
N LYS A 170 6.92 -0.17 -15.32
CA LYS A 170 5.99 0.01 -14.20
C LYS A 170 5.93 -1.25 -13.35
N LEU A 171 5.92 -1.10 -12.03
CA LEU A 171 5.71 -2.22 -11.12
C LEU A 171 4.26 -2.71 -11.24
N LEU A 172 4.09 -4.00 -11.55
CA LEU A 172 2.77 -4.62 -11.68
C LEU A 172 2.30 -5.19 -10.34
N THR A 173 3.13 -6.03 -9.72
CA THR A 173 2.81 -6.68 -8.45
C THR A 173 4.08 -7.22 -7.79
N THR A 174 4.01 -7.47 -6.48
CA THR A 174 5.01 -8.26 -5.78
C THR A 174 4.35 -9.31 -4.90
N ASN A 175 5.06 -10.40 -4.61
CA ASN A 175 4.69 -11.33 -3.56
C ASN A 175 5.88 -11.55 -2.63
N HIS A 176 5.61 -11.56 -1.33
CA HIS A 176 6.62 -11.75 -0.30
C HIS A 176 6.14 -12.73 0.75
N GLU A 177 6.98 -13.73 1.02
CA GLU A 177 6.67 -14.83 1.93
C GLU A 177 7.78 -14.98 2.96
N LEU A 178 7.39 -15.28 4.20
CA LEU A 178 8.33 -15.66 5.23
C LEU A 178 8.50 -17.18 5.17
N PRO A 179 9.70 -17.72 5.42
CA PRO A 179 9.89 -19.16 5.55
C PRO A 179 9.00 -19.71 6.67
N LEU A 180 8.49 -20.92 6.43
CA LEU A 180 7.70 -21.71 7.39
C LEU A 180 8.49 -22.01 8.66
#